data_AF-A0AA41MG75-F1
#
_entry.id   AF-A0AA41MG75-F1
#
_cell.length_a   1.000
_cell.length_b   1.000
_cell.length_c   1.000
_cell.angle_alpha   90.00
_cell.angle_beta   90.00
_cell.angle_gamma   90.00
#
_symmetry.space_group_name_H-M   'P 1'
#
loop_
_entity.id
_entity.type
_entity.pdbx_description
1 polymer ?
#
loop_
_entity_poly.entity_id
_entity_poly.type
_entity_poly.pdbx_seq_one_letter_code
_entity_poly.pdbx_strand_id
1 'polypeptide(L)'
;PDNLSDSLFSGDEENAGTEEIKNEINGNWISASSINEARINAKAKRRLRKNSSRDSGRGDSVSDNGSEALRGGVTVPTSPKGRLLDRRSRSGKGRGLPKKGGAGGKGVWGTPGQVYDVEEVDVKDPNYDDDQENCVYETVVLPLDERAFEKTLTPIIQEYFEHGDTNEVAEMLKDLNLGEMKSGVPVLAVSLALEGKASHREMTSKLLSDLCGTVMSTNDVEKSFDKLLKDLPELALDTPRAPQLVGQFIARAVGDGILCNTYIDSYKGTVDCVQARAALDKATVLLSMSKGGKRKDSVWGSGGGQQSVNHLVKEIDMLLKEYLLSGDISEAEHCLKELEVPHFHHELVYEAIVMVLESTGESAFKMILDLLKSLWKSSTITVDQMKRGYERIYNEIPDINLDVPHSYSVLERFVEECFQAGIISKQLRDLCPSRYFI
;
A
#
# COMPACT_ATOMS: atom_id res chain seq x y z
N PRO A 1 -30.58 -40.50 35.10
CA PRO A 1 -31.25 -41.30 36.15
C PRO A 1 -30.19 -42.09 36.92
N ASP A 2 -29.45 -41.44 37.82
CA ASP A 2 -29.84 -41.19 39.23
C ASP A 2 -29.88 -42.48 40.06
N ASN A 3 -29.38 -42.57 41.29
CA ASN A 3 -28.44 -41.82 42.13
C ASN A 3 -28.38 -42.58 43.48
N LEU A 4 -27.43 -42.24 44.36
CA LEU A 4 -27.41 -42.46 45.84
C LEU A 4 -26.82 -43.81 46.34
N SER A 5 -25.89 -43.83 47.32
CA SER A 5 -25.92 -43.07 48.58
C SER A 5 -24.54 -42.77 49.22
N ASP A 6 -24.48 -41.55 49.77
CA ASP A 6 -23.62 -40.96 50.82
C ASP A 6 -23.54 -41.82 52.11
N SER A 7 -22.68 -41.65 53.12
CA SER A 7 -21.55 -40.77 53.53
C SER A 7 -21.06 -41.29 54.91
N LEU A 8 -19.86 -40.91 55.39
CA LEU A 8 -19.62 -40.27 56.72
C LEU A 8 -18.22 -40.50 57.38
N PHE A 9 -17.65 -39.36 57.80
CA PHE A 9 -16.85 -39.01 59.00
C PHE A 9 -15.29 -39.06 59.06
N SER A 10 -14.73 -37.86 59.35
CA SER A 10 -13.67 -37.50 60.35
C SER A 10 -12.22 -37.97 60.11
N GLY A 11 -11.13 -37.23 60.37
CA GLY A 11 -10.87 -35.96 61.05
C GLY A 11 -9.52 -36.04 61.78
N ASP A 12 -8.66 -35.03 61.57
CA ASP A 12 -7.48 -34.55 62.34
C ASP A 12 -6.06 -35.19 62.27
N GLU A 13 -5.15 -34.32 61.78
CA GLU A 13 -3.81 -33.88 62.25
C GLU A 13 -2.67 -34.86 62.65
N GLU A 14 -1.51 -34.75 61.98
CA GLU A 14 -0.24 -34.24 62.56
C GLU A 14 0.93 -34.14 61.52
N ASN A 15 1.32 -32.91 61.23
CA ASN A 15 2.67 -32.31 61.35
C ASN A 15 3.96 -33.06 60.86
N ALA A 16 4.59 -32.52 59.79
CA ALA A 16 6.04 -32.45 59.64
C ALA A 16 6.42 -31.35 58.60
N GLY A 17 7.15 -30.32 59.03
CA GLY A 17 7.55 -29.15 58.23
C GLY A 17 8.94 -29.23 57.59
N THR A 18 9.43 -28.04 57.18
CA THR A 18 10.73 -27.63 56.57
C THR A 18 10.78 -27.65 55.03
N GLU A 19 11.13 -26.60 54.26
CA GLU A 19 11.53 -25.20 54.48
C GLU A 19 11.07 -24.31 53.30
N GLU A 20 10.71 -23.05 53.59
CA GLU A 20 10.45 -22.01 52.57
C GLU A 20 11.77 -21.35 52.11
N ILE A 21 12.13 -21.51 50.83
CA ILE A 21 13.16 -20.69 50.18
C ILE A 21 12.50 -19.40 49.69
N LYS A 22 12.75 -18.30 50.41
CA LYS A 22 12.39 -16.94 49.98
C LYS A 22 13.34 -16.46 48.90
N ASN A 23 12.91 -16.49 47.64
CA ASN A 23 13.52 -15.70 46.58
C ASN A 23 12.89 -14.30 46.56
N GLU A 24 13.63 -13.31 47.05
CA GLU A 24 13.29 -11.90 46.92
C GLU A 24 13.36 -11.49 45.44
N ILE A 25 12.19 -11.28 44.82
CA ILE A 25 12.06 -10.75 43.47
C ILE A 25 12.21 -9.23 43.55
N ASN A 26 13.36 -8.71 43.11
CA ASN A 26 13.56 -7.27 42.93
C ASN A 26 12.76 -6.81 41.69
N GLY A 27 11.77 -5.94 41.92
CA GLY A 27 10.85 -5.48 40.90
C GLY A 27 11.45 -4.39 40.02
N ASN A 28 11.59 -4.68 38.72
CA ASN A 28 11.51 -3.67 37.66
C ASN A 28 11.19 -4.32 36.30
N TRP A 29 9.99 -4.89 36.15
CA TRP A 29 9.52 -5.41 34.87
C TRP A 29 8.93 -4.28 34.01
N ILE A 30 9.57 -3.99 32.88
CA ILE A 30 8.99 -3.20 31.79
C ILE A 30 8.10 -4.17 30.97
N SER A 31 6.85 -3.79 30.69
CA SER A 31 5.93 -4.68 29.96
C SER A 31 6.43 -4.95 28.53
N ALA A 32 6.19 -6.16 28.03
CA ALA A 32 6.59 -6.58 26.68
C ALA A 32 6.03 -5.67 25.57
N SER A 33 4.89 -5.03 25.81
CA SER A 33 4.30 -4.01 24.93
C SER A 33 5.22 -2.80 24.73
N SER A 34 5.91 -2.35 25.79
CA SER A 34 6.83 -1.20 25.73
C SER A 34 8.10 -1.51 24.94
N ILE A 35 8.58 -2.75 24.99
CA ILE A 35 9.77 -3.21 24.26
C ILE A 35 9.49 -3.24 22.74
N ASN A 36 8.33 -3.76 22.35
CA ASN A 36 7.90 -3.79 20.96
C ASN A 36 7.66 -2.38 20.40
N GLU A 37 7.02 -1.51 21.18
CA GLU A 37 6.80 -0.11 20.82
C GLU A 37 8.12 0.68 20.67
N ALA A 38 9.10 0.44 21.55
CA ALA A 38 10.43 1.03 21.45
C ALA A 38 11.21 0.55 20.22
N ARG A 39 11.10 -0.75 19.87
CA ARG A 39 11.76 -1.34 18.70
C ARG A 39 11.18 -0.82 17.37
N ILE A 40 9.86 -0.62 17.31
CA ILE A 40 9.17 -0.03 16.15
C ILE A 40 9.56 1.45 15.99
N ASN A 41 9.57 2.21 17.09
CA ASN A 41 9.97 3.62 17.08
C ASN A 41 11.45 3.82 16.67
N ALA A 42 12.33 2.88 17.00
CA ALA A 42 13.73 2.90 16.56
C ALA A 42 13.88 2.58 15.06
N LYS A 43 13.10 1.63 14.52
CA LYS A 43 13.07 1.32 13.07
C LYS A 43 12.49 2.48 12.26
N ALA A 44 11.42 3.12 12.71
CA ALA A 44 10.81 4.28 12.04
C ALA A 44 11.76 5.49 11.99
N LYS A 45 12.46 5.80 13.09
CA LYS A 45 13.46 6.88 13.14
C LYS A 45 14.70 6.62 12.28
N ARG A 46 15.05 5.34 12.06
CA ARG A 46 16.14 4.94 11.15
C ARG A 46 15.76 5.07 9.67
N ARG A 47 14.48 4.91 9.31
CA ARG A 47 13.97 5.11 7.95
C ARG A 47 13.88 6.59 7.55
N LEU A 48 13.51 7.49 8.48
CA LEU A 48 13.46 8.94 8.21
C LEU A 48 14.82 9.58 7.87
N ARG A 49 15.93 8.93 8.19
CA ARG A 49 17.29 9.43 7.89
C ARG A 49 17.85 8.98 6.54
N LYS A 50 17.13 8.15 5.76
CA LYS A 50 17.63 7.61 4.48
C LYS A 50 17.15 8.37 3.24
N ASN A 51 16.57 9.55 3.41
CA ASN A 51 16.10 10.41 2.32
C ASN A 51 16.74 11.80 2.46
N SER A 52 18.08 11.89 2.40
CA SER A 52 18.75 13.14 2.07
C SER A 52 19.68 12.89 0.89
N SER A 53 19.39 13.58 -0.21
CA SER A 53 20.11 13.59 -1.47
C SER A 53 21.62 13.59 -1.30
N ARG A 54 22.28 12.62 -1.94
CA ARG A 54 23.68 12.73 -2.35
C ARG A 54 23.75 13.79 -3.43
N ASP A 55 24.14 15.00 -3.07
CA ASP A 55 24.80 15.93 -3.98
C ASP A 55 26.24 16.09 -3.49
N SER A 56 27.18 15.59 -4.27
CA SER A 56 28.61 15.85 -4.11
C SER A 56 29.36 15.51 -5.39
N GLY A 57 29.32 16.43 -6.36
CA GLY A 57 30.39 16.60 -7.34
C GLY A 57 31.40 17.62 -6.80
N ARG A 58 32.61 17.15 -6.47
CA ARG A 58 33.75 17.95 -5.99
C ARG A 58 34.57 18.52 -7.17
N GLY A 59 35.19 19.68 -6.91
CA GLY A 59 36.35 20.24 -7.63
C GLY A 59 36.03 21.61 -8.24
N ASP A 60 36.85 22.64 -8.17
CA ASP A 60 38.21 22.83 -7.67
C ASP A 60 38.43 24.37 -7.54
N SER A 61 39.40 24.77 -6.73
CA SER A 61 39.72 26.18 -6.45
C SER A 61 40.51 26.82 -7.59
N VAL A 62 40.19 28.05 -8.01
CA VAL A 62 41.17 29.05 -8.51
C VAL A 62 40.59 30.47 -8.58
N SER A 63 41.26 31.37 -7.85
CA SER A 63 41.69 32.74 -8.20
C SER A 63 40.76 33.74 -8.90
N ASP A 64 40.44 34.81 -8.16
CA ASP A 64 40.01 36.13 -8.64
C ASP A 64 41.23 36.98 -9.06
N ASN A 65 41.12 37.71 -10.18
CA ASN A 65 41.88 38.94 -10.45
C ASN A 65 41.35 39.74 -11.65
N GLY A 66 40.92 40.99 -11.37
CA GLY A 66 40.89 42.17 -12.26
C GLY A 66 39.68 42.28 -13.20
N SER A 67 39.01 43.42 -13.41
CA SER A 67 39.29 44.83 -13.11
C SER A 67 38.08 45.70 -13.54
N GLU A 68 37.82 46.80 -12.80
CA GLU A 68 37.16 48.08 -13.22
C GLU A 68 35.72 48.04 -13.79
N ALA A 69 34.77 48.96 -13.53
CA ALA A 69 34.71 50.21 -12.78
C ALA A 69 33.23 50.67 -12.64
N LEU A 70 33.03 51.70 -11.80
CA LEU A 70 31.97 52.73 -11.76
C LEU A 70 30.82 52.64 -10.73
N ARG A 71 30.96 53.57 -9.76
CA ARG A 71 29.96 54.45 -9.10
C ARG A 71 28.91 53.78 -8.17
N GLY A 72 28.69 54.22 -6.95
CA GLY A 72 29.11 55.43 -6.22
C GLY A 72 28.81 55.27 -4.73
N GLY A 73 29.56 56.00 -3.90
CA GLY A 73 29.63 55.78 -2.44
C GLY A 73 28.49 56.36 -1.63
N VAL A 74 28.46 56.02 -0.33
CA VAL A 74 28.48 56.93 0.82
C VAL A 74 28.88 56.14 2.08
N THR A 75 29.65 56.82 2.92
CA THR A 75 30.42 56.43 4.11
C THR A 75 29.62 56.00 5.34
N VAL A 76 30.18 55.06 6.11
CA VAL A 76 29.85 54.72 7.53
C VAL A 76 30.34 55.87 8.44
N PRO A 77 29.73 56.14 9.63
CA PRO A 77 30.23 55.50 10.85
C PRO A 77 29.18 55.23 11.97
N THR A 78 29.62 54.42 12.94
CA THR A 78 29.30 54.43 14.39
C THR A 78 28.09 53.67 14.96
N SER A 79 28.44 52.62 15.72
CA SER A 79 27.65 51.88 16.74
C SER A 79 27.22 52.78 17.92
N PRO A 80 26.28 52.34 18.78
CA PRO A 80 26.77 51.81 20.06
C PRO A 80 26.00 50.59 20.63
N LYS A 81 26.78 49.57 20.97
CA LYS A 81 26.76 48.80 22.24
C LYS A 81 25.40 48.30 22.77
N GLY A 82 25.17 47.00 22.61
CA GLY A 82 24.12 46.23 23.30
C GLY A 82 24.60 44.86 23.80
N ARG A 83 25.53 44.88 24.76
CA ARG A 83 25.90 43.83 25.75
C ARG A 83 25.78 42.34 25.34
N LEU A 84 26.95 41.74 25.18
CA LEU A 84 27.27 40.36 25.54
C LEU A 84 26.60 39.94 26.87
N LEU A 85 25.81 38.87 26.82
CA LEU A 85 25.53 38.02 27.99
C LEU A 85 26.13 36.64 27.75
N ASP A 86 27.47 36.60 27.69
CA ASP A 86 28.20 35.37 28.00
C ASP A 86 28.00 35.06 29.49
N ARG A 87 27.06 34.15 29.76
CA ARG A 87 26.89 33.55 31.09
C ARG A 87 28.11 32.68 31.40
N ARG A 88 29.17 33.30 31.93
CA ARG A 88 30.26 32.57 32.60
C ARG A 88 29.68 31.79 33.79
N SER A 89 29.99 30.49 33.87
CA SER A 89 29.58 29.63 34.98
C SER A 89 30.23 30.11 36.29
N ARG A 90 29.41 30.31 37.32
CA ARG A 90 29.83 30.67 38.68
C ARG A 90 30.08 29.42 39.54
N SER A 91 30.92 28.52 39.08
CA SER A 91 31.45 27.45 39.93
C SER A 91 32.96 27.39 39.77
N GLY A 92 33.67 27.85 40.80
CA GLY A 92 35.12 27.89 40.87
C GLY A 92 35.76 26.51 41.05
N LYS A 93 35.44 25.55 40.18
CA LYS A 93 36.14 24.25 40.09
C LYS A 93 36.33 23.86 38.62
N GLY A 94 37.56 24.10 38.14
CA GLY A 94 38.11 23.50 36.92
C GLY A 94 37.67 24.15 35.61
N ARG A 95 38.62 24.40 34.72
CA ARG A 95 38.31 24.52 33.28
C ARG A 95 37.65 23.18 32.92
N GLY A 96 36.41 23.19 32.44
CA GLY A 96 35.65 22.00 31.98
C GLY A 96 36.25 21.35 30.73
N LEU A 97 37.57 21.27 30.67
CA LEU A 97 38.33 20.50 29.73
C LEU A 97 38.27 19.04 30.18
N PRO A 98 37.94 18.09 29.29
CA PRO A 98 38.05 16.67 29.58
C PRO A 98 39.45 16.37 30.11
N LYS A 99 39.56 15.67 31.24
CA LYS A 99 40.86 15.18 31.70
C LYS A 99 41.38 14.21 30.64
N LYS A 100 42.54 14.55 30.04
CA LYS A 100 43.35 13.77 29.09
C LYS A 100 42.56 12.66 28.34
N GLY A 101 42.06 12.99 27.15
CA GLY A 101 41.70 12.01 26.13
C GLY A 101 40.37 11.26 26.27
N GLY A 102 39.61 11.44 27.35
CA GLY A 102 38.33 10.72 27.53
C GLY A 102 37.11 11.61 27.30
N ALA A 103 36.38 11.37 26.21
CA ALA A 103 34.97 11.76 26.10
C ALA A 103 34.12 10.88 27.05
N GLY A 104 34.17 11.16 28.35
CA GLY A 104 33.54 10.31 29.37
C GLY A 104 32.98 11.12 30.52
N GLY A 105 32.02 12.01 30.24
CA GLY A 105 31.11 12.52 31.25
C GLY A 105 29.99 11.52 31.52
N LYS A 106 29.44 11.53 32.74
CA LYS A 106 28.32 10.67 33.16
C LYS A 106 27.16 10.81 32.15
N GLY A 107 26.91 9.77 31.35
CA GLY A 107 25.85 9.73 30.33
C GLY A 107 26.27 9.95 28.87
N VAL A 108 27.57 9.96 28.54
CA VAL A 108 28.05 10.05 27.15
C VAL A 108 28.70 8.73 26.71
N TRP A 109 28.31 8.24 25.54
CA TRP A 109 28.67 6.93 24.97
C TRP A 109 30.10 6.85 24.38
N GLY A 110 31.07 7.57 24.96
CA GLY A 110 32.43 7.62 24.40
C GLY A 110 32.51 8.40 23.07
N THR A 111 33.71 8.42 22.48
CA THR A 111 34.01 9.12 21.22
C THR A 111 33.51 8.31 20.01
N PRO A 112 32.75 8.91 19.06
CA PRO A 112 32.28 8.19 17.87
C PRO A 112 33.48 7.68 17.05
N GLY A 113 33.51 6.39 16.75
CA GLY A 113 34.56 5.76 15.92
C GLY A 113 35.76 5.20 16.69
N GLN A 114 35.71 5.18 18.02
CA GLN A 114 36.69 4.45 18.82
C GLN A 114 36.36 2.96 18.73
N VAL A 115 37.12 2.23 17.90
CA VAL A 115 37.14 0.78 17.90
C VAL A 115 37.90 0.37 19.16
N TYR A 116 37.22 -0.25 20.12
CA TYR A 116 37.91 -0.89 21.23
C TYR A 116 38.73 -2.04 20.64
N ASP A 117 40.00 -2.14 21.03
CA ASP A 117 40.75 -3.37 20.78
C ASP A 117 39.97 -4.53 21.38
N VAL A 118 40.01 -5.71 20.74
CA VAL A 118 39.35 -6.91 21.26
C VAL A 118 39.89 -7.13 22.68
N GLU A 119 39.04 -6.93 23.70
CA GLU A 119 39.41 -7.20 25.08
C GLU A 119 39.66 -8.71 25.18
N GLU A 120 40.90 -9.10 25.47
CA GLU A 120 41.22 -10.49 25.77
C GLU A 120 40.45 -10.89 27.03
N VAL A 121 39.63 -11.94 26.91
CA VAL A 121 38.77 -12.37 28.01
C VAL A 121 39.65 -12.91 29.15
N ASP A 122 39.55 -12.31 30.34
CA ASP A 122 40.33 -12.74 31.50
C ASP A 122 39.75 -14.01 32.09
N VAL A 123 40.36 -15.15 31.73
CA VAL A 123 40.02 -16.50 32.19
C VAL A 123 40.10 -16.65 33.72
N LYS A 124 40.68 -15.68 34.44
CA LYS A 124 40.76 -15.68 35.90
C LYS A 124 39.73 -14.78 36.58
N ASP A 125 38.83 -14.13 35.84
CA ASP A 125 37.73 -13.38 36.44
C ASP A 125 36.82 -14.38 37.21
N PRO A 126 36.49 -14.15 38.49
CA PRO A 126 35.55 -14.99 39.24
C PRO A 126 34.15 -15.11 38.61
N ASN A 127 33.83 -14.21 37.67
CA ASN A 127 32.60 -14.18 36.90
C ASN A 127 32.80 -14.66 35.44
N TYR A 128 34.01 -15.14 35.09
CA TYR A 128 34.31 -15.80 33.83
C TYR A 128 33.67 -17.19 33.84
N ASP A 129 32.86 -17.43 32.81
CA ASP A 129 32.11 -18.66 32.62
C ASP A 129 32.53 -19.24 31.26
N ASP A 130 33.34 -20.31 31.29
CA ASP A 130 33.83 -21.01 30.08
C ASP A 130 32.68 -21.49 29.17
N ASP A 131 31.47 -21.65 29.72
CA ASP A 131 30.29 -22.09 28.98
C ASP A 131 29.60 -20.94 28.18
N GLN A 132 30.00 -19.68 28.36
CA GLN A 132 29.43 -18.54 27.61
C GLN A 132 29.87 -18.49 26.15
N GLU A 133 31.07 -18.98 25.79
CA GLU A 133 31.53 -18.99 24.39
C GLU A 133 30.65 -19.85 23.47
N ASN A 134 29.90 -20.80 24.04
CA ASN A 134 29.04 -21.72 23.29
C ASN A 134 27.54 -21.39 23.39
N CYS A 135 27.19 -20.23 23.96
CA CYS A 135 25.81 -19.79 24.10
C CYS A 135 25.27 -19.25 22.76
N VAL A 136 24.59 -20.10 21.99
CA VAL A 136 23.78 -19.67 20.84
C VAL A 136 22.53 -18.96 21.37
N TYR A 137 22.53 -17.63 21.31
CA TYR A 137 21.34 -16.85 21.59
C TYR A 137 20.33 -17.04 20.45
N GLU A 138 19.42 -17.98 20.59
CA GLU A 138 18.24 -18.06 19.73
C GLU A 138 17.30 -16.91 20.08
N THR A 139 17.04 -16.02 19.12
CA THR A 139 16.04 -14.98 19.29
C THR A 139 14.66 -15.62 19.33
N VAL A 140 14.15 -15.89 20.53
CA VAL A 140 12.78 -16.40 20.73
C VAL A 140 11.80 -15.28 20.35
N VAL A 141 11.23 -15.35 19.16
CA VAL A 141 10.10 -14.51 18.75
C VAL A 141 8.85 -15.09 19.42
N LEU A 142 8.35 -14.38 20.43
CA LEU A 142 7.10 -14.74 21.09
C LEU A 142 5.94 -14.75 20.08
N PRO A 143 5.02 -15.70 20.18
CA PRO A 143 3.82 -15.71 19.35
C PRO A 143 3.06 -14.40 19.53
N LEU A 144 2.55 -13.87 18.42
CA LEU A 144 1.79 -12.62 18.42
C LEU A 144 0.52 -12.78 19.27
N ASP A 145 0.17 -11.77 20.07
CA ASP A 145 -1.10 -11.76 20.81
C ASP A 145 -2.27 -11.51 19.85
N GLU A 146 -3.40 -12.19 20.07
CA GLU A 146 -4.63 -12.05 19.26
C GLU A 146 -5.13 -10.59 19.21
N ARG A 147 -4.99 -9.83 20.30
CA ARG A 147 -5.35 -8.40 20.38
C ARG A 147 -4.41 -7.48 19.60
N ALA A 148 -3.20 -7.93 19.32
CA ALA A 148 -2.20 -7.22 18.54
C ALA A 148 -2.17 -7.67 17.07
N PHE A 149 -2.84 -8.77 16.74
CA PHE A 149 -2.87 -9.38 15.41
C PHE A 149 -3.31 -8.37 14.34
N GLU A 150 -4.53 -7.85 14.44
CA GLU A 150 -5.07 -6.91 13.47
C GLU A 150 -4.24 -5.63 13.40
N LYS A 151 -3.81 -5.10 14.56
CA LYS A 151 -2.99 -3.88 14.62
C LYS A 151 -1.64 -4.05 13.92
N THR A 152 -1.12 -5.27 13.86
CA THR A 152 0.17 -5.57 13.23
C THR A 152 0.00 -5.88 11.74
N LEU A 153 -1.03 -6.64 11.36
CA LEU A 153 -1.22 -7.09 9.99
C LEU A 153 -1.96 -6.10 9.10
N THR A 154 -2.89 -5.30 9.63
CA THR A 154 -3.60 -4.28 8.85
C THR A 154 -2.65 -3.33 8.11
N PRO A 155 -1.63 -2.71 8.75
CA PRO A 155 -0.70 -1.86 8.01
C PRO A 155 0.12 -2.62 6.97
N ILE A 156 0.48 -3.89 7.22
CA ILE A 156 1.21 -4.72 6.25
C ILE A 156 0.37 -4.94 4.99
N ILE A 157 -0.91 -5.29 5.15
CA ILE A 157 -1.82 -5.53 4.03
C ILE A 157 -2.17 -4.21 3.30
N GLN A 158 -2.33 -3.12 4.03
CA GLN A 158 -2.56 -1.80 3.43
C GLN A 158 -1.35 -1.30 2.65
N GLU A 159 -0.13 -1.47 3.17
CA GLU A 159 1.11 -1.18 2.42
C GLU A 159 1.16 -2.04 1.15
N TYR A 160 0.82 -3.34 1.25
CA TYR A 160 0.75 -4.22 0.09
C TYR A 160 -0.19 -3.72 -1.00
N PHE A 161 -1.35 -3.15 -0.67
CA PHE A 161 -2.25 -2.57 -1.68
C PHE A 161 -1.63 -1.41 -2.47
N GLU A 162 -0.61 -0.73 -1.92
CA GLU A 162 0.10 0.35 -2.59
C GLU A 162 1.27 -0.16 -3.45
N HIS A 163 2.12 -1.05 -2.91
CA HIS A 163 3.35 -1.48 -3.60
C HIS A 163 3.20 -2.78 -4.42
N GLY A 164 2.23 -3.64 -4.10
CA GLY A 164 1.90 -4.85 -4.86
C GLY A 164 2.93 -5.98 -4.82
N ASP A 165 3.87 -5.95 -3.87
CA ASP A 165 4.90 -6.98 -3.71
C ASP A 165 4.45 -8.06 -2.72
N THR A 166 4.14 -9.26 -3.24
CA THR A 166 3.73 -10.41 -2.43
C THR A 166 4.88 -11.03 -1.65
N ASN A 167 6.13 -10.91 -2.12
CA ASN A 167 7.29 -11.47 -1.44
C ASN A 167 7.60 -10.68 -0.16
N GLU A 168 7.47 -9.36 -0.19
CA GLU A 168 7.67 -8.51 0.99
C GLU A 168 6.69 -8.89 2.10
N VAL A 169 5.41 -9.10 1.75
CA VAL A 169 4.41 -9.59 2.70
C VAL A 169 4.78 -10.97 3.23
N ALA A 170 5.22 -11.89 2.37
CA ALA A 170 5.61 -13.23 2.77
C ALA A 170 6.79 -13.22 3.76
N GLU A 171 7.80 -12.37 3.55
CA GLU A 171 8.92 -12.20 4.47
C GLU A 171 8.48 -11.64 5.82
N MET A 172 7.66 -10.58 5.81
CA MET A 172 7.14 -9.98 7.05
C MET A 172 6.31 -10.97 7.86
N LEU A 173 5.49 -11.80 7.22
CA LEU A 173 4.68 -12.81 7.91
C LEU A 173 5.52 -13.97 8.47
N LYS A 174 6.61 -14.35 7.81
CA LYS A 174 7.56 -15.36 8.33
C LYS A 174 8.24 -14.87 9.61
N ASP A 175 8.60 -13.60 9.66
CA ASP A 175 9.26 -12.98 10.82
C ASP A 175 8.34 -12.86 12.05
N LEU A 176 7.01 -12.89 11.88
CA LEU A 176 6.01 -12.67 12.93
C LEU A 176 5.61 -13.94 13.71
N ASN A 177 6.07 -15.12 13.31
CA ASN A 177 5.79 -16.41 13.96
C ASN A 177 4.32 -16.61 14.40
N LEU A 178 3.40 -16.58 13.43
CA LEU A 178 1.95 -16.52 13.68
C LEU A 178 1.31 -17.82 14.25
N GLY A 179 2.03 -18.94 14.28
CA GLY A 179 1.53 -20.21 14.85
C GLY A 179 0.16 -20.64 14.27
N GLU A 180 -0.84 -20.76 15.14
CA GLU A 180 -2.22 -21.15 14.79
C GLU A 180 -3.04 -20.00 14.18
N MET A 181 -2.60 -18.75 14.30
CA MET A 181 -3.32 -17.57 13.80
C MET A 181 -3.10 -17.31 12.30
N LYS A 182 -2.42 -18.22 11.59
CA LYS A 182 -2.18 -18.09 10.14
C LYS A 182 -3.47 -17.99 9.32
N SER A 183 -4.53 -18.68 9.73
CA SER A 183 -5.86 -18.57 9.11
C SER A 183 -6.54 -17.21 9.37
N GLY A 184 -6.02 -16.39 10.27
CA GLY A 184 -6.48 -15.01 10.43
C GLY A 184 -6.02 -14.08 9.30
N VAL A 185 -4.91 -14.41 8.61
CA VAL A 185 -4.33 -13.55 7.57
C VAL A 185 -5.28 -13.42 6.38
N PRO A 186 -5.80 -14.52 5.78
CA PRO A 186 -6.71 -14.39 4.66
C PRO A 186 -8.05 -13.76 5.04
N VAL A 187 -8.53 -14.02 6.26
CA VAL A 187 -9.75 -13.39 6.78
C VAL A 187 -9.60 -11.87 6.78
N LEU A 188 -8.52 -11.36 7.40
CA LEU A 188 -8.26 -9.93 7.46
C LEU A 188 -8.02 -9.32 6.07
N ALA A 189 -7.25 -9.99 5.22
CA ALA A 189 -6.95 -9.50 3.87
C ALA A 189 -8.20 -9.41 2.98
N VAL A 190 -9.10 -10.38 3.08
CA VAL A 190 -10.38 -10.35 2.36
C VAL A 190 -11.28 -9.27 2.94
N SER A 191 -11.42 -9.15 4.25
CA SER A 191 -12.25 -8.10 4.87
C SER A 191 -11.81 -6.69 4.46
N LEU A 192 -10.51 -6.40 4.50
CA LEU A 192 -9.96 -5.11 4.05
C LEU A 192 -10.20 -4.87 2.55
N ALA A 193 -10.16 -5.92 1.72
CA ALA A 193 -10.41 -5.80 0.29
C ALA A 193 -11.89 -5.64 -0.05
N LEU A 194 -12.81 -6.13 0.79
CA LEU A 194 -14.27 -5.95 0.60
C LEU A 194 -14.67 -4.48 0.74
N GLU A 195 -14.04 -3.76 1.66
CA GLU A 195 -14.22 -2.31 1.86
C GLU A 195 -13.45 -1.46 0.83
N GLY A 196 -12.55 -2.09 0.07
CA GLY A 196 -11.71 -1.46 -0.93
C GLY A 196 -12.30 -1.45 -2.34
N LYS A 197 -11.41 -1.27 -3.33
CA LYS A 197 -11.78 -1.23 -4.75
C LYS A 197 -11.64 -2.61 -5.44
N ALA A 198 -11.94 -2.69 -6.74
CA ALA A 198 -11.74 -3.92 -7.52
C ALA A 198 -10.25 -4.32 -7.56
N SER A 199 -9.37 -3.35 -7.74
CA SER A 199 -7.92 -3.58 -7.73
C SER A 199 -7.43 -4.27 -6.45
N HIS A 200 -7.89 -3.83 -5.28
CA HIS A 200 -7.52 -4.45 -3.99
C HIS A 200 -7.98 -5.91 -3.90
N ARG A 201 -9.15 -6.24 -4.47
CA ARG A 201 -9.69 -7.61 -4.47
C ARG A 201 -8.90 -8.55 -5.39
N GLU A 202 -8.44 -8.05 -6.53
CA GLU A 202 -7.49 -8.77 -7.39
C GLU A 202 -6.16 -8.99 -6.67
N MET A 203 -5.61 -7.92 -6.07
CA MET A 203 -4.36 -8.00 -5.31
C MET A 203 -4.45 -8.97 -4.14
N THR A 204 -5.55 -8.99 -3.39
CA THR A 204 -5.76 -9.98 -2.32
C THR A 204 -5.81 -11.39 -2.89
N SER A 205 -6.53 -11.63 -3.99
CA SER A 205 -6.58 -12.96 -4.61
C SER A 205 -5.19 -13.47 -4.98
N LYS A 206 -4.37 -12.62 -5.60
CA LYS A 206 -2.98 -12.91 -5.92
C LYS A 206 -2.12 -13.16 -4.68
N LEU A 207 -2.29 -12.33 -3.65
CA LEU A 207 -1.58 -12.49 -2.38
C LEU A 207 -1.88 -13.85 -1.74
N LEU A 208 -3.14 -14.27 -1.70
CA LEU A 208 -3.52 -15.57 -1.15
C LEU A 208 -2.92 -16.73 -1.92
N SER A 209 -2.85 -16.63 -3.25
CA SER A 209 -2.18 -17.62 -4.09
C SER A 209 -0.68 -17.74 -3.76
N ASP A 210 0.02 -16.62 -3.63
CA ASP A 210 1.47 -16.59 -3.43
C ASP A 210 1.88 -16.96 -1.98
N LEU A 211 1.04 -16.61 -0.99
CA LEU A 211 1.27 -16.97 0.41
C LEU A 211 0.97 -18.46 0.70
N CYS A 212 0.05 -19.06 -0.06
CA CYS A 212 -0.30 -20.46 0.08
C CYS A 212 0.84 -21.35 -0.47
N GLY A 213 1.35 -22.25 0.37
CA GLY A 213 2.52 -23.09 0.07
C GLY A 213 3.86 -22.47 0.51
N THR A 214 3.92 -21.16 0.77
CA THR A 214 5.15 -20.48 1.24
C THR A 214 5.12 -20.14 2.72
N VAL A 215 4.00 -19.58 3.22
CA VAL A 215 3.83 -19.11 4.60
C VAL A 215 2.70 -19.86 5.31
N MET A 216 1.65 -20.19 4.57
CA MET A 216 0.45 -20.87 5.06
C MET A 216 0.09 -22.09 4.21
N SER A 217 -0.69 -23.01 4.79
CA SER A 217 -1.16 -24.22 4.12
C SER A 217 -2.55 -24.03 3.51
N THR A 218 -2.95 -24.94 2.62
CA THR A 218 -4.33 -24.96 2.08
C THR A 218 -5.39 -25.15 3.19
N ASN A 219 -5.05 -25.86 4.26
CA ASN A 219 -5.92 -26.02 5.43
C ASN A 219 -6.12 -24.71 6.21
N ASP A 220 -5.12 -23.84 6.24
CA ASP A 220 -5.26 -22.50 6.84
C ASP A 220 -6.20 -21.65 5.99
N VAL A 221 -6.07 -21.72 4.65
CA VAL A 221 -6.98 -21.05 3.71
C VAL A 221 -8.41 -21.57 3.84
N GLU A 222 -8.60 -22.89 3.96
CA GLU A 222 -9.92 -23.51 4.16
C GLU A 222 -10.60 -22.99 5.44
N LYS A 223 -9.89 -23.02 6.57
CA LYS A 223 -10.38 -22.44 7.84
C LYS A 223 -10.69 -20.95 7.73
N SER A 224 -9.93 -20.22 6.91
CA SER A 224 -10.16 -18.79 6.69
C SER A 224 -11.48 -18.54 5.97
N PHE A 225 -11.74 -19.30 4.90
CA PHE A 225 -13.02 -19.20 4.17
C PHE A 225 -14.20 -19.68 5.01
N ASP A 226 -14.01 -20.70 5.86
CA ASP A 226 -15.03 -21.13 6.83
C ASP A 226 -15.39 -19.99 7.79
N LYS A 227 -14.38 -19.24 8.27
CA LYS A 227 -14.60 -18.07 9.11
C LYS A 227 -15.28 -16.93 8.33
N LEU A 228 -14.83 -16.63 7.11
CA LEU A 228 -15.46 -15.61 6.25
C LEU A 228 -16.94 -15.91 5.99
N LEU A 229 -17.31 -17.18 5.76
CA LEU A 229 -18.70 -17.58 5.56
C LEU A 229 -19.56 -17.44 6.83
N LYS A 230 -18.97 -17.63 8.01
CA LYS A 230 -19.63 -17.40 9.31
C LYS A 230 -19.82 -15.91 9.58
N ASP A 231 -18.81 -15.11 9.28
CA ASP A 231 -18.77 -13.67 9.54
C ASP A 231 -19.51 -12.86 8.45
N LEU A 232 -19.94 -13.50 7.37
CA LEU A 232 -20.66 -12.86 6.25
C LEU A 232 -21.84 -11.97 6.65
N PRO A 233 -22.69 -12.31 7.63
CA PRO A 233 -23.76 -11.43 8.07
C PRO A 233 -23.27 -10.12 8.67
N GLU A 234 -22.12 -10.14 9.35
CA GLU A 234 -21.49 -8.96 9.93
C GLU A 234 -20.78 -8.15 8.84
N LEU A 235 -20.00 -8.81 7.97
CA LEU A 235 -19.36 -8.16 6.81
C LEU A 235 -20.37 -7.49 5.86
N ALA A 236 -21.58 -8.03 5.76
CA ALA A 236 -22.65 -7.47 4.93
C ALA A 236 -23.23 -6.16 5.48
N LEU A 237 -23.00 -5.83 6.76
CA LEU A 237 -23.43 -4.56 7.35
C LEU A 237 -22.62 -3.40 6.76
N ASP A 238 -21.32 -3.58 6.60
CA ASP A 238 -20.42 -2.57 6.05
C ASP A 238 -20.34 -2.65 4.51
N THR A 239 -20.42 -3.87 3.97
CA THR A 239 -20.36 -4.11 2.53
C THR A 239 -21.61 -4.88 2.04
N PRO A 240 -22.66 -4.20 1.55
CA PRO A 240 -23.92 -4.86 1.18
C PRO A 240 -23.79 -5.99 0.14
N ARG A 241 -22.75 -5.94 -0.71
CA ARG A 241 -22.45 -6.95 -1.72
C ARG A 241 -21.47 -8.04 -1.25
N ALA A 242 -21.11 -8.07 0.05
CA ALA A 242 -20.15 -9.01 0.61
C ALA A 242 -20.43 -10.48 0.24
N PRO A 243 -21.68 -10.99 0.26
CA PRO A 243 -21.96 -12.37 -0.16
C PRO A 243 -21.50 -12.66 -1.60
N GLN A 244 -21.78 -11.77 -2.54
CA GLN A 244 -21.38 -11.96 -3.94
C GLN A 244 -19.87 -11.85 -4.12
N LEU A 245 -19.22 -10.94 -3.39
CA LEU A 245 -17.77 -10.74 -3.44
C LEU A 245 -17.02 -11.93 -2.82
N VAL A 246 -17.45 -12.43 -1.65
CA VAL A 246 -16.87 -13.64 -1.05
C VAL A 246 -17.05 -14.85 -1.97
N GLY A 247 -18.19 -14.97 -2.66
CA GLY A 247 -18.38 -15.99 -3.69
C GLY A 247 -17.40 -15.89 -4.86
N GLN A 248 -17.02 -14.68 -5.27
CA GLN A 248 -15.97 -14.45 -6.26
C GLN A 248 -14.59 -14.87 -5.73
N PHE A 249 -14.25 -14.52 -4.48
CA PHE A 249 -13.02 -14.98 -3.84
C PHE A 249 -12.94 -16.51 -3.75
N ILE A 250 -14.04 -17.20 -3.39
CA ILE A 250 -14.08 -18.67 -3.35
C ILE A 250 -13.83 -19.25 -4.75
N ALA A 251 -14.51 -18.73 -5.79
CA ALA A 251 -14.31 -19.23 -7.16
C ALA A 251 -12.87 -19.03 -7.66
N ARG A 252 -12.25 -17.89 -7.31
CA ARG A 252 -10.85 -17.58 -7.62
C ARG A 252 -9.90 -18.48 -6.84
N ALA A 253 -10.10 -18.67 -5.54
CA ALA A 253 -9.31 -19.53 -4.67
C ALA A 253 -9.32 -21.00 -5.12
N VAL A 254 -10.48 -21.51 -5.54
CA VAL A 254 -10.59 -22.84 -6.17
C VAL A 254 -9.86 -22.88 -7.53
N GLY A 255 -9.83 -21.74 -8.23
CA GLY A 255 -9.07 -21.55 -9.45
C GLY A 255 -7.57 -21.62 -9.32
N ASP A 256 -7.06 -21.00 -8.27
CA ASP A 256 -5.64 -20.90 -7.99
C ASP A 256 -5.12 -22.17 -7.28
N GLY A 257 -6.02 -23.13 -7.00
CA GLY A 257 -5.68 -24.38 -6.34
C GLY A 257 -5.38 -24.23 -4.85
N ILE A 258 -5.65 -23.07 -4.27
CA ILE A 258 -5.50 -22.83 -2.82
C ILE A 258 -6.69 -23.35 -2.01
N LEU A 259 -7.83 -23.61 -2.66
CA LEU A 259 -9.02 -24.22 -2.07
C LEU A 259 -9.45 -25.44 -2.88
N CYS A 260 -9.90 -26.50 -2.20
CA CYS A 260 -10.26 -27.76 -2.86
C CYS A 260 -11.51 -27.61 -3.73
N ASN A 261 -11.56 -28.31 -4.88
CA ASN A 261 -12.74 -28.33 -5.76
C ASN A 261 -14.00 -28.88 -5.08
N THR A 262 -13.86 -29.71 -4.03
CA THR A 262 -14.97 -30.25 -3.26
C THR A 262 -15.39 -29.36 -2.09
N TYR A 263 -14.73 -28.21 -1.87
CA TYR A 263 -15.02 -27.31 -0.76
C TYR A 263 -16.45 -26.80 -0.78
N ILE A 264 -16.96 -26.39 -1.94
CA ILE A 264 -18.34 -25.91 -2.05
C ILE A 264 -19.34 -27.05 -1.82
N ASP A 265 -19.00 -28.26 -2.26
CA ASP A 265 -19.86 -29.43 -2.11
C ASP A 265 -19.95 -29.93 -0.66
N SER A 266 -18.91 -29.73 0.16
CA SER A 266 -18.94 -30.10 1.59
C SER A 266 -19.90 -29.24 2.41
N TYR A 267 -20.25 -28.04 1.91
CA TYR A 267 -21.23 -27.14 2.50
C TYR A 267 -22.68 -27.39 2.03
N LYS A 268 -22.91 -28.34 1.13
CA LYS A 268 -24.28 -28.66 0.68
C LYS A 268 -25.09 -29.30 1.81
N GLY A 269 -26.24 -28.69 2.12
CA GLY A 269 -27.18 -29.18 3.12
C GLY A 269 -26.81 -28.86 4.57
N THR A 270 -25.72 -28.11 4.81
CA THR A 270 -25.27 -27.71 6.16
C THR A 270 -25.44 -26.22 6.44
N VAL A 271 -25.68 -25.40 5.42
CA VAL A 271 -25.74 -23.94 5.53
C VAL A 271 -27.16 -23.43 5.75
N ASP A 272 -27.43 -22.98 6.97
CA ASP A 272 -28.69 -22.32 7.34
C ASP A 272 -28.71 -20.82 7.00
N CYS A 273 -27.53 -20.20 6.87
CA CYS A 273 -27.39 -18.77 6.57
C CYS A 273 -27.62 -18.48 5.08
N VAL A 274 -28.59 -17.60 4.79
CA VAL A 274 -28.94 -17.20 3.40
C VAL A 274 -27.78 -16.51 2.69
N GLN A 275 -27.00 -15.68 3.40
CA GLN A 275 -25.86 -14.97 2.82
C GLN A 275 -24.71 -15.91 2.47
N ALA A 276 -24.37 -16.84 3.36
CA ALA A 276 -23.36 -17.86 3.08
C ALA A 276 -23.77 -18.75 1.89
N ARG A 277 -25.05 -19.13 1.82
CA ARG A 277 -25.60 -19.85 0.66
C ARG A 277 -25.46 -19.04 -0.63
N ALA A 278 -25.81 -17.75 -0.61
CA ALA A 278 -25.67 -16.88 -1.78
C ALA A 278 -24.21 -16.76 -2.26
N ALA A 279 -23.25 -16.74 -1.34
CA ALA A 279 -21.82 -16.74 -1.69
C ALA A 279 -21.39 -18.05 -2.37
N LEU A 280 -21.80 -19.20 -1.83
CA LEU A 280 -21.51 -20.52 -2.39
C LEU A 280 -22.19 -20.75 -3.75
N ASP A 281 -23.43 -20.28 -3.91
CA ASP A 281 -24.15 -20.34 -5.19
C ASP A 281 -23.44 -19.49 -6.25
N LYS A 282 -23.01 -18.27 -5.88
CA LYS A 282 -22.23 -17.40 -6.76
C LYS A 282 -20.92 -18.06 -7.20
N ALA A 283 -20.20 -18.69 -6.27
CA ALA A 283 -18.97 -19.42 -6.57
C ALA A 283 -19.22 -20.60 -7.52
N THR A 284 -20.29 -21.36 -7.28
CA THR A 284 -20.70 -22.50 -8.12
C THR A 284 -20.97 -22.08 -9.56
N VAL A 285 -21.72 -20.99 -9.74
CA VAL A 285 -22.03 -20.46 -11.08
C VAL A 285 -20.75 -20.05 -11.80
N LEU A 286 -19.87 -19.29 -11.15
CA LEU A 286 -18.60 -18.84 -11.75
C LEU A 286 -17.70 -20.01 -12.15
N LEU A 287 -17.56 -21.02 -11.29
CA LEU A 287 -16.76 -22.21 -11.60
C LEU A 287 -17.36 -23.04 -12.73
N SER A 288 -18.70 -23.10 -12.84
CA SER A 288 -19.37 -23.80 -13.94
C SER A 288 -19.15 -23.13 -15.29
N MET A 289 -19.17 -21.79 -15.33
CA MET A 289 -18.93 -20.99 -16.54
C MET A 289 -17.47 -21.06 -17.00
N SER A 290 -16.53 -21.20 -16.06
CA SER A 290 -15.08 -21.22 -16.34
C SER A 290 -14.59 -22.54 -16.97
N LYS A 291 -15.41 -23.60 -17.03
CA LYS A 291 -15.06 -24.89 -17.67
C LYS A 291 -14.71 -24.77 -19.17
N GLY A 292 -14.95 -23.61 -19.80
CA GLY A 292 -14.60 -23.29 -21.18
C GLY A 292 -13.22 -22.67 -21.42
N GLY A 293 -12.31 -22.64 -20.42
CA GLY A 293 -10.89 -22.28 -20.65
C GLY A 293 -10.55 -20.79 -20.63
N LYS A 294 -11.44 -19.89 -20.19
CA LYS A 294 -11.06 -18.50 -19.88
C LYS A 294 -10.35 -18.45 -18.52
N ARG A 295 -9.17 -17.82 -18.48
CA ARG A 295 -8.38 -17.64 -17.25
C ARG A 295 -9.22 -16.96 -16.18
N LYS A 296 -9.09 -17.45 -14.94
CA LYS A 296 -9.82 -16.96 -13.76
C LYS A 296 -9.31 -15.62 -13.24
N ASP A 297 -8.28 -15.07 -13.88
CA ASP A 297 -7.61 -13.81 -13.56
C ASP A 297 -8.49 -12.55 -13.78
N SER A 298 -9.72 -12.69 -14.30
CA SER A 298 -10.58 -11.57 -14.71
C SER A 298 -11.83 -11.38 -13.85
N VAL A 299 -11.96 -12.06 -12.70
CA VAL A 299 -13.20 -12.02 -11.89
C VAL A 299 -13.41 -10.64 -11.25
N TRP A 300 -12.33 -9.89 -11.01
CA TRP A 300 -12.35 -8.62 -10.29
C TRP A 300 -12.37 -7.39 -11.20
N GLY A 301 -12.09 -7.56 -12.48
CA GLY A 301 -11.86 -6.45 -13.42
C GLY A 301 -10.40 -6.35 -13.81
N SER A 302 -10.13 -5.49 -14.79
CA SER A 302 -8.85 -5.37 -15.47
C SER A 302 -8.15 -4.02 -15.18
N GLY A 303 -8.69 -3.26 -14.23
CA GLY A 303 -8.24 -1.92 -13.83
C GLY A 303 -7.17 -1.89 -12.73
N GLY A 304 -6.78 -0.68 -12.36
CA GLY A 304 -5.81 -0.37 -11.30
C GLY A 304 -4.47 0.16 -11.81
N GLY A 305 -3.83 1.01 -11.01
CA GLY A 305 -2.54 1.64 -11.35
C GLY A 305 -1.36 0.66 -11.45
N GLN A 306 -1.52 -0.59 -11.02
CA GLN A 306 -0.52 -1.66 -11.14
C GLN A 306 -0.52 -2.33 -12.53
N GLN A 307 -1.52 -2.01 -13.37
CA GLN A 307 -1.57 -2.52 -14.75
C GLN A 307 -0.55 -1.82 -15.64
N SER A 308 -0.07 -2.53 -16.66
CA SER A 308 0.82 -1.91 -17.66
C SER A 308 0.06 -0.84 -18.47
N VAL A 309 0.75 0.22 -18.86
CA VAL A 309 0.17 1.29 -19.70
C VAL A 309 -0.46 0.71 -20.98
N ASN A 310 0.23 -0.22 -21.64
CA ASN A 310 -0.27 -0.88 -22.85
C ASN A 310 -1.58 -1.65 -22.61
N HIS A 311 -1.79 -2.17 -21.41
CA HIS A 311 -3.03 -2.84 -21.05
C HIS A 311 -4.14 -1.80 -20.87
N LEU A 312 -3.88 -0.72 -20.12
CA LEU A 312 -4.86 0.36 -19.90
C LEU A 312 -5.29 1.04 -21.20
N VAL A 313 -4.37 1.28 -22.14
CA VAL A 313 -4.69 1.81 -23.49
C VAL A 313 -5.65 0.88 -24.22
N LYS A 314 -5.43 -0.45 -24.16
CA LYS A 314 -6.34 -1.42 -24.79
C LYS A 314 -7.73 -1.42 -24.16
N GLU A 315 -7.84 -1.29 -22.84
CA GLU A 315 -9.14 -1.21 -22.18
C GLU A 315 -9.88 0.07 -22.58
N ILE A 316 -9.18 1.21 -22.69
CA ILE A 316 -9.77 2.48 -23.15
C ILE A 316 -10.22 2.38 -24.62
N ASP A 317 -9.40 1.77 -25.48
CA ASP A 317 -9.76 1.52 -26.89
C ASP A 317 -11.01 0.63 -27.01
N MET A 318 -11.08 -0.46 -26.24
CA MET A 318 -12.25 -1.34 -26.20
C MET A 318 -13.49 -0.61 -25.68
N LEU A 319 -13.37 0.17 -24.62
CA LEU A 319 -14.45 0.99 -24.06
C LEU A 319 -15.02 1.95 -25.10
N LEU A 320 -14.15 2.69 -25.80
CA LEU A 320 -14.58 3.65 -26.82
C LEU A 320 -15.24 2.98 -28.02
N LYS A 321 -14.67 1.85 -28.48
CA LYS A 321 -15.26 1.05 -29.57
C LYS A 321 -16.63 0.50 -29.18
N GLU A 322 -16.76 -0.02 -27.96
CA GLU A 322 -18.04 -0.49 -27.44
C GLU A 322 -19.06 0.65 -27.36
N TYR A 323 -18.66 1.82 -26.87
CA TYR A 323 -19.50 3.01 -26.84
C TYR A 323 -19.99 3.44 -28.23
N LEU A 324 -19.12 3.43 -29.24
CA LEU A 324 -19.50 3.77 -30.61
C LEU A 324 -20.51 2.78 -31.22
N LEU A 325 -20.57 1.54 -30.71
CA LEU A 325 -21.54 0.53 -31.12
C LEU A 325 -22.83 0.57 -30.31
N SER A 326 -22.75 0.80 -29.00
CA SER A 326 -23.88 0.75 -28.07
C SER A 326 -24.61 2.10 -27.95
N GLY A 327 -23.87 3.21 -28.01
CA GLY A 327 -24.34 4.55 -27.68
C GLY A 327 -24.60 4.78 -26.18
N ASP A 328 -24.22 3.84 -25.31
CA ASP A 328 -24.49 3.93 -23.87
C ASP A 328 -23.41 4.72 -23.14
N ILE A 329 -23.71 5.98 -22.84
CA ILE A 329 -22.83 6.88 -22.09
C ILE A 329 -22.65 6.43 -20.64
N SER A 330 -23.68 5.85 -20.03
CA SER A 330 -23.63 5.45 -18.62
C SER A 330 -22.72 4.26 -18.44
N GLU A 331 -22.77 3.30 -19.37
CA GLU A 331 -21.86 2.17 -19.39
C GLU A 331 -20.41 2.61 -19.64
N ALA A 332 -20.17 3.51 -20.60
CA ALA A 332 -18.84 4.05 -20.85
C ALA A 332 -18.26 4.77 -19.62
N GLU A 333 -19.08 5.56 -18.91
CA GLU A 333 -18.67 6.20 -17.65
C GLU A 333 -18.37 5.17 -16.55
N HIS A 334 -19.17 4.10 -16.48
CA HIS A 334 -18.96 3.01 -15.53
C HIS A 334 -17.65 2.27 -15.80
N CYS A 335 -17.41 1.82 -17.03
CA CYS A 335 -16.17 1.16 -17.45
C CYS A 335 -14.94 2.03 -17.17
N LEU A 336 -15.00 3.33 -17.44
CA LEU A 336 -13.90 4.26 -17.15
C LEU A 336 -13.58 4.32 -15.64
N LYS A 337 -14.62 4.33 -14.79
CA LYS A 337 -14.45 4.33 -13.33
C LYS A 337 -13.85 3.02 -12.82
N GLU A 338 -14.21 1.88 -13.43
CA GLU A 338 -13.64 0.57 -13.09
C GLU A 338 -12.15 0.44 -13.44
N LEU A 339 -11.62 1.26 -14.35
CA LEU A 339 -10.18 1.29 -14.62
C LEU A 339 -9.36 1.85 -13.46
N GLU A 340 -9.97 2.64 -12.56
CA GLU A 340 -9.35 3.17 -11.34
C GLU A 340 -8.05 3.99 -11.57
N VAL A 341 -7.88 4.61 -12.75
CA VAL A 341 -6.69 5.39 -13.15
C VAL A 341 -7.01 6.85 -13.48
N PRO A 342 -7.43 7.67 -12.50
CA PRO A 342 -7.93 9.03 -12.74
C PRO A 342 -6.90 9.99 -13.36
N HIS A 343 -5.60 9.72 -13.16
CA HIS A 343 -4.51 10.51 -13.74
C HIS A 343 -4.14 10.10 -15.17
N PHE A 344 -4.79 9.07 -15.69
CA PHE A 344 -4.62 8.55 -17.05
C PHE A 344 -5.87 8.80 -17.92
N HIS A 345 -6.87 9.55 -17.44
CA HIS A 345 -8.07 9.90 -18.21
C HIS A 345 -7.77 10.77 -19.45
N HIS A 346 -6.60 11.44 -19.50
CA HIS A 346 -6.13 12.12 -20.71
C HIS A 346 -5.91 11.16 -21.89
N GLU A 347 -5.73 9.86 -21.63
CA GLU A 347 -5.64 8.82 -22.67
C GLU A 347 -7.00 8.62 -23.34
N LEU A 348 -8.08 8.54 -22.55
CA LEU A 348 -9.43 8.46 -23.07
C LEU A 348 -9.74 9.66 -23.99
N VAL A 349 -9.44 10.87 -23.53
CA VAL A 349 -9.67 12.09 -24.33
C VAL A 349 -8.87 12.07 -25.62
N TYR A 350 -7.59 11.68 -25.55
CA TYR A 350 -6.72 11.55 -26.73
C TYR A 350 -7.28 10.53 -27.73
N GLU A 351 -7.49 9.28 -27.31
CA GLU A 351 -7.98 8.20 -28.18
C GLU A 351 -9.37 8.52 -28.76
N ALA A 352 -10.25 9.12 -27.97
CA ALA A 352 -11.58 9.53 -28.43
C ALA A 352 -11.50 10.57 -29.55
N ILE A 353 -10.60 11.54 -29.43
CA ILE A 353 -10.41 12.56 -30.48
C ILE A 353 -9.76 11.93 -31.71
N VAL A 354 -8.76 11.05 -31.56
CA VAL A 354 -8.17 10.31 -32.69
C VAL A 354 -9.25 9.55 -33.46
N MET A 355 -10.15 8.84 -32.77
CA MET A 355 -11.27 8.15 -33.40
C MET A 355 -12.19 9.10 -34.18
N VAL A 356 -12.43 10.32 -33.70
CA VAL A 356 -13.19 11.34 -34.46
C VAL A 356 -12.44 11.75 -35.72
N LEU A 357 -11.13 11.99 -35.63
CA LEU A 357 -10.31 12.43 -36.76
C LEU A 357 -10.24 11.36 -37.85
N GLU A 358 -10.08 10.09 -37.48
CA GLU A 358 -10.02 8.95 -38.40
C GLU A 358 -11.39 8.54 -38.97
N SER A 359 -12.48 8.96 -38.33
CA SER A 359 -13.83 8.57 -38.74
C SER A 359 -14.27 9.22 -40.05
N THR A 360 -15.10 8.51 -40.80
CA THR A 360 -15.81 9.07 -41.97
C THR A 360 -17.25 9.41 -41.57
N GLY A 361 -17.61 10.69 -41.68
CA GLY A 361 -18.96 11.20 -41.43
C GLY A 361 -19.17 11.79 -40.04
N GLU A 362 -20.42 12.14 -39.71
CA GLU A 362 -20.77 12.93 -38.52
C GLU A 362 -21.12 12.09 -37.28
N SER A 363 -21.26 10.77 -37.42
CA SER A 363 -21.77 9.92 -36.33
C SER A 363 -20.78 9.86 -35.16
N ALA A 364 -19.54 9.47 -35.41
CA ALA A 364 -18.51 9.38 -34.38
C ALA A 364 -18.21 10.76 -33.76
N PHE A 365 -18.19 11.81 -34.60
CA PHE A 365 -18.07 13.20 -34.16
C PHE A 365 -19.11 13.55 -33.09
N LYS A 366 -20.40 13.32 -33.39
CA LYS A 366 -21.50 13.62 -32.45
C LYS A 366 -21.44 12.76 -31.20
N MET A 367 -21.22 11.45 -31.35
CA MET A 367 -21.18 10.51 -30.23
C MET A 367 -20.06 10.86 -29.25
N ILE A 368 -18.83 11.07 -29.73
CA ILE A 368 -17.70 11.40 -28.86
C ILE A 368 -17.91 12.77 -28.20
N LEU A 369 -18.47 13.76 -28.90
CA LEU A 369 -18.83 15.05 -28.30
C LEU A 369 -19.84 14.87 -27.14
N ASP A 370 -20.88 14.07 -27.35
CA ASP A 370 -21.90 13.78 -26.32
C ASP A 370 -21.29 13.03 -25.12
N LEU A 371 -20.38 12.08 -25.36
CA LEU A 371 -19.63 11.37 -24.32
C LEU A 371 -18.78 12.33 -23.48
N LEU A 372 -17.88 13.10 -24.12
CA LEU A 372 -17.00 14.04 -23.41
C LEU A 372 -17.79 15.10 -22.66
N LYS A 373 -18.94 15.52 -23.20
CA LYS A 373 -19.87 16.43 -22.53
C LYS A 373 -20.48 15.84 -21.27
N SER A 374 -20.90 14.58 -21.32
CA SER A 374 -21.41 13.88 -20.14
C SER A 374 -20.32 13.72 -19.08
N LEU A 375 -19.14 13.24 -19.47
CA LEU A 375 -18.01 12.99 -18.56
C LEU A 375 -17.46 14.27 -17.92
N TRP A 376 -17.50 15.40 -18.64
CA TRP A 376 -17.20 16.71 -18.08
C TRP A 376 -18.26 17.13 -17.05
N LYS A 377 -19.54 17.00 -17.39
CA LYS A 377 -20.65 17.41 -16.52
C LYS A 377 -20.75 16.57 -15.25
N SER A 378 -20.44 15.27 -15.32
CA SER A 378 -20.35 14.38 -14.16
C SER A 378 -19.05 14.54 -13.38
N SER A 379 -18.13 15.41 -13.82
CA SER A 379 -16.78 15.59 -13.25
C SER A 379 -15.96 14.29 -13.19
N THR A 380 -16.28 13.32 -14.06
CA THR A 380 -15.53 12.07 -14.17
C THR A 380 -14.15 12.32 -14.78
N ILE A 381 -14.08 13.22 -15.77
CA ILE A 381 -12.82 13.74 -16.30
C ILE A 381 -12.58 15.12 -15.69
N THR A 382 -11.43 15.28 -15.03
CA THR A 382 -11.05 16.56 -14.44
C THR A 382 -10.59 17.56 -15.52
N VAL A 383 -10.64 18.85 -15.20
CA VAL A 383 -10.20 19.92 -16.11
C VAL A 383 -8.75 19.72 -16.58
N ASP A 384 -7.86 19.29 -15.68
CA ASP A 384 -6.46 19.01 -15.99
C ASP A 384 -6.32 17.83 -16.96
N GLN A 385 -7.05 16.73 -16.73
CA GLN A 385 -7.02 15.56 -17.61
C GLN A 385 -7.61 15.85 -18.99
N MET A 386 -8.71 16.60 -19.04
CA MET A 386 -9.28 17.08 -20.31
C MET A 386 -8.25 17.91 -21.07
N LYS A 387 -7.67 18.93 -20.42
CA LYS A 387 -6.66 19.80 -21.01
C LYS A 387 -5.47 19.01 -21.58
N ARG A 388 -4.89 18.10 -20.80
CA ARG A 388 -3.75 17.27 -21.23
C ARG A 388 -4.08 16.41 -22.45
N GLY A 389 -5.29 15.87 -22.54
CA GLY A 389 -5.74 15.12 -23.71
C GLY A 389 -5.73 15.96 -24.99
N TYR A 390 -6.29 17.17 -24.94
CA TYR A 390 -6.26 18.12 -26.07
C TYR A 390 -4.83 18.57 -26.43
N GLU A 391 -4.00 18.90 -25.43
CA GLU A 391 -2.61 19.33 -25.67
C GLU A 391 -1.79 18.25 -26.37
N ARG A 392 -2.01 16.96 -26.05
CA ARG A 392 -1.39 15.84 -26.77
C ARG A 392 -1.81 15.82 -28.24
N ILE A 393 -3.11 15.91 -28.52
CA ILE A 393 -3.62 15.98 -29.90
C ILE A 393 -3.01 17.17 -30.65
N TYR A 394 -2.92 18.34 -30.02
CA TYR A 394 -2.35 19.53 -30.66
C TYR A 394 -0.86 19.37 -31.00
N ASN A 395 -0.12 18.60 -30.21
CA ASN A 395 1.29 18.31 -30.50
C ASN A 395 1.45 17.23 -31.59
N GLU A 396 0.57 16.24 -31.63
CA GLU A 396 0.67 15.08 -32.53
C GLU A 396 -0.13 15.25 -33.84
N ILE A 397 -0.93 16.32 -33.98
CA ILE A 397 -1.71 16.58 -35.20
C ILE A 397 -0.87 16.64 -36.50
N PRO A 398 0.40 17.11 -36.52
CA PRO A 398 1.20 17.04 -37.75
C PRO A 398 1.44 15.59 -38.20
N ASP A 399 1.68 14.69 -37.25
CA ASP A 399 1.92 13.27 -37.52
C ASP A 399 0.62 12.56 -37.89
N ILE A 400 -0.48 12.80 -37.14
CA ILE A 400 -1.82 12.28 -37.47
C ILE A 400 -2.25 12.72 -38.88
N ASN A 401 -1.89 13.93 -39.31
CA ASN A 401 -2.21 14.42 -40.66
C ASN A 401 -1.45 13.69 -41.78
N LEU A 402 -0.37 12.97 -41.49
CA LEU A 402 0.30 12.11 -42.47
C LEU A 402 -0.60 10.93 -42.86
N ASP A 403 -1.34 10.39 -41.90
CA ASP A 403 -2.24 9.24 -42.10
C ASP A 403 -3.66 9.67 -42.47
N VAL A 404 -4.15 10.79 -41.93
CA VAL A 404 -5.50 11.32 -42.13
C VAL A 404 -5.47 12.68 -42.81
N PRO A 405 -5.62 12.74 -44.14
CA PRO A 405 -5.83 13.99 -44.85
C PRO A 405 -7.09 14.70 -44.32
N HIS A 406 -7.00 16.01 -44.07
CA HIS A 406 -8.07 16.85 -43.51
C HIS A 406 -8.24 16.82 -41.98
N SER A 407 -7.40 16.09 -41.24
CA SER A 407 -7.43 16.05 -39.77
C SER A 407 -7.47 17.44 -39.11
N TYR A 408 -6.68 18.41 -39.59
CA TYR A 408 -6.72 19.80 -39.10
C TYR A 408 -8.11 20.42 -39.17
N SER A 409 -8.83 20.25 -40.28
CA SER A 409 -10.16 20.86 -40.46
C SER A 409 -11.22 20.22 -39.58
N VAL A 410 -11.12 18.90 -39.36
CA VAL A 410 -12.02 18.17 -38.46
C VAL A 410 -11.72 18.54 -37.01
N LEU A 411 -10.45 18.63 -36.64
CA LEU A 411 -10.00 19.02 -35.30
C LEU A 411 -10.50 20.42 -34.94
N GLU A 412 -10.27 21.43 -35.79
CA GLU A 412 -10.74 22.81 -35.53
C GLU A 412 -12.25 22.86 -35.29
N ARG A 413 -13.03 22.15 -36.12
CA ARG A 413 -14.48 22.07 -35.96
C ARG A 413 -14.88 21.38 -34.65
N PHE A 414 -14.21 20.28 -34.29
CA PHE A 414 -14.48 19.55 -33.06
C PHE A 414 -14.17 20.39 -31.82
N VAL A 415 -13.04 21.08 -31.83
CA VAL A 415 -12.63 21.97 -30.73
C VAL A 415 -13.62 23.13 -30.57
N GLU A 416 -14.10 23.73 -31.67
CA GLU A 416 -15.10 24.79 -31.58
C GLU A 416 -16.43 24.29 -30.99
N GLU A 417 -16.93 23.12 -31.40
CA GLU A 417 -18.12 22.51 -30.80
C GLU A 417 -17.94 22.21 -29.31
N CYS A 418 -16.75 21.75 -28.90
CA CYS A 418 -16.42 21.54 -27.49
C CYS A 418 -16.38 22.85 -26.69
N PHE A 419 -15.88 23.94 -27.30
CA PHE A 419 -15.89 25.26 -26.69
C PHE A 419 -17.32 25.81 -26.54
N GLN A 420 -18.15 25.68 -27.58
CA GLN A 420 -19.57 26.08 -27.54
C GLN A 420 -20.37 25.24 -26.52
N ALA A 421 -20.03 23.96 -26.35
CA ALA A 421 -20.61 23.10 -25.32
C ALA A 421 -20.12 23.42 -23.90
N GLY A 422 -19.12 24.30 -23.75
CA GLY A 422 -18.59 24.73 -22.46
C GLY A 422 -17.71 23.70 -21.74
N ILE A 423 -17.13 22.75 -22.48
CA ILE A 423 -16.30 21.67 -21.91
C ILE A 423 -14.80 21.90 -21.99
N ILE A 424 -14.39 22.96 -22.69
CA ILE A 424 -13.01 23.45 -22.73
C ILE A 424 -12.96 24.96 -22.54
N SER A 425 -11.82 25.47 -22.05
CA SER A 425 -11.63 26.90 -21.86
C SER A 425 -11.32 27.61 -23.18
N LYS A 426 -11.56 28.93 -23.21
CA LYS A 426 -11.16 29.77 -24.35
C LYS A 426 -9.67 29.65 -24.65
N GLN A 427 -8.82 29.59 -23.62
CA GLN A 427 -7.38 29.44 -23.78
C GLN A 427 -7.02 28.14 -24.51
N LEU A 428 -7.70 27.03 -24.18
CA LEU A 428 -7.45 25.75 -24.84
C LEU A 428 -7.92 25.76 -26.30
N ARG A 429 -9.07 26.38 -26.58
CA ARG A 429 -9.54 26.57 -27.96
C ARG A 429 -8.58 27.42 -28.79
N ASP A 430 -8.10 28.53 -28.24
CA ASP A 430 -7.18 29.45 -28.92
C ASP A 430 -5.79 28.84 -29.18
N LEU A 431 -5.43 27.74 -28.49
CA LEU A 431 -4.20 26.98 -28.71
C LEU A 431 -4.30 25.94 -29.85
N CYS A 432 -5.50 25.71 -30.40
CA CYS A 432 -5.70 24.72 -31.47
C CYS A 432 -4.85 25.08 -32.71
N PRO A 433 -3.99 24.17 -33.21
CA PRO A 433 -3.18 24.42 -34.39
C PRO A 433 -4.04 24.60 -35.64
N SER A 434 -3.71 25.61 -36.44
CA SER A 434 -4.30 25.82 -37.76
C SER A 434 -3.27 25.62 -38.85
N ARG A 435 -3.68 24.95 -39.94
CA ARG A 435 -2.80 24.60 -41.08
C ARG A 435 -2.14 25.82 -41.75
N TYR A 436 -2.63 27.03 -41.49
CA TYR A 436 -2.16 28.28 -42.10
C TYR A 436 -1.08 29.02 -41.29
N PHE A 437 -0.60 28.48 -40.16
CA PHE A 437 0.40 29.10 -39.29
C PHE A 437 1.64 28.21 -39.05
N ILE A 438 2.22 27.66 -40.12
CA ILE A 438 3.60 27.13 -40.12
C ILE A 438 4.44 27.96 -41.07
#